data_AF-A0A375CHT4-F1
#
_entry.id   AF-A0A375CHT4-F1
#
_cell.length_a   1.000
_cell.length_b   1.000
_cell.length_c   1.000
_cell.angle_alpha   90.00
_cell.angle_beta   90.00
_cell.angle_gamma   90.00
#
_symmetry.space_group_name_H-M   'P 1'
#
loop_
_entity.id
_entity.type
_entity.pdbx_description
1 polymer ?
#
loop_
_entity_poly.entity_id
_entity_poly.type
_entity_poly.pdbx_seq_one_letter_code
_entity_poly.pdbx_strand_id
1 'polypeptide(L)'
;MPRRGRPRVLPPAIVYRNRITMTYSMSTELKTRLAQINKQFAALAQVQPAAMSAFQGLMKAATQEGSLPASVKELVAVALAVQKGCDDCVLFHTAQALRHGAARGQLAEVLALNIEMGGGPGAMYASKALAYFDALNG
;
A
#
# COMPACT_ATOMS: atom_id res chain seq x y z
N MET A 1 -29.29 18.09 36.05
CA MET A 1 -28.79 17.97 34.66
C MET A 1 -27.39 18.56 34.58
N PRO A 2 -26.33 17.79 34.23
CA PRO A 2 -25.00 18.36 34.06
C PRO A 2 -24.87 19.02 32.68
N ARG A 3 -24.32 20.24 32.65
CA ARG A 3 -24.08 21.03 31.43
C ARG A 3 -23.04 20.32 30.56
N ARG A 4 -23.42 19.90 29.35
CA ARG A 4 -22.51 19.37 28.33
C ARG A 4 -21.55 20.49 27.90
N GLY A 5 -20.28 20.39 28.29
CA GLY A 5 -19.21 21.26 27.78
C GLY A 5 -19.07 21.08 26.27
N ARG A 6 -19.02 22.19 25.52
CA ARG A 6 -18.76 22.13 24.07
C ARG A 6 -17.36 21.55 23.84
N PRO A 7 -17.18 20.64 22.86
CA PRO A 7 -15.86 20.10 22.55
C PRO A 7 -14.92 21.24 22.12
N ARG A 8 -13.72 21.24 22.71
CA ARG A 8 -12.68 22.22 22.41
C ARG A 8 -12.16 21.94 21.00
N VAL A 9 -12.59 22.73 20.02
CA VAL A 9 -12.04 22.66 18.66
C VAL A 9 -10.62 23.23 18.72
N LEU A 10 -9.62 22.39 18.46
CA LEU A 10 -8.22 22.81 18.44
C LEU A 10 -7.96 23.75 17.25
N PRO A 11 -7.08 24.76 17.40
CA PRO A 11 -6.79 25.70 16.33
C PRO A 11 -6.08 24.99 15.14
N PRO A 12 -6.32 25.47 13.91
CA PRO A 12 -5.89 24.79 12.68
C PRO A 12 -4.37 24.56 12.58
N ALA A 13 -3.55 25.44 13.16
CA ALA A 13 -2.09 25.30 13.17
C ALA A 13 -1.60 24.06 13.97
N ILE A 14 -2.28 23.70 15.06
CA ILE A 14 -1.93 22.51 15.86
C ILE A 14 -2.34 21.23 15.12
N VAL A 15 -3.51 21.24 14.49
CA VAL A 15 -3.99 20.11 13.66
C VAL A 15 -3.07 19.90 12.45
N TYR A 16 -2.62 20.97 11.80
CA TYR A 16 -1.74 20.92 10.64
C TYR A 16 -0.32 20.43 10.99
N ARG A 17 0.25 20.91 12.10
CA ARG A 17 1.58 20.49 12.57
C ARG A 17 1.58 19.03 13.01
N ASN A 18 0.54 18.58 13.73
CA ASN A 18 0.39 17.17 14.09
C ASN A 18 0.18 16.29 12.86
N ARG A 19 -0.55 16.76 11.83
CA ARG A 19 -0.76 16.02 10.59
C ARG A 19 0.56 15.82 9.82
N ILE A 20 1.41 16.84 9.73
CA ILE A 20 2.74 16.74 9.06
C ILE A 20 3.67 15.79 9.80
N THR A 21 3.80 15.91 11.13
CA THR A 21 4.64 15.01 11.91
C THR A 21 4.13 13.57 11.84
N MET A 22 2.81 13.37 11.84
CA MET A 22 2.18 12.06 11.76
C MET A 22 2.33 11.42 10.37
N THR A 23 2.23 12.17 9.27
CA THR A 23 2.47 11.65 7.91
C THR A 23 3.93 11.30 7.68
N TYR A 24 4.88 12.11 8.18
CA TYR A 24 6.31 11.83 8.07
C TYR A 24 6.75 10.61 8.92
N SER A 25 6.19 10.48 10.13
CA SER A 25 6.42 9.31 10.98
C SER A 25 5.87 8.04 10.31
N MET A 26 4.68 8.12 9.72
CA MET A 26 4.05 7.01 9.00
C MET A 26 4.85 6.61 7.76
N SER A 27 5.30 7.56 6.95
CA SER A 27 6.07 7.26 5.73
C SER A 27 7.41 6.60 6.04
N THR A 28 8.06 7.01 7.15
CA THR A 28 9.28 6.37 7.65
C THR A 28 9.02 4.93 8.08
N GLU A 29 7.96 4.70 8.86
CA GLU A 29 7.58 3.36 9.31
C GLU A 29 7.27 2.40 8.15
N LEU A 30 6.53 2.87 7.13
CA LEU A 30 6.21 2.07 5.95
C LEU A 30 7.46 1.71 5.14
N LYS A 31 8.42 2.63 5.00
CA LYS A 31 9.73 2.36 4.37
C LYS A 31 10.50 1.31 5.16
N THR A 32 10.46 1.36 6.49
CA THR A 32 11.06 0.32 7.35
C THR A 32 10.36 -1.03 7.17
N ARG A 33 9.01 -1.08 7.09
CA ARG A 33 8.27 -2.31 6.79
C ARG A 33 8.66 -2.89 5.42
N LEU A 34 8.76 -2.07 4.38
CA LEU A 34 9.20 -2.52 3.05
C LEU A 34 10.61 -3.13 3.10
N ALA A 35 11.53 -2.49 3.82
CA ALA A 35 12.88 -3.03 4.03
C ALA A 35 12.85 -4.38 4.78
N GLN A 36 11.99 -4.51 5.78
CA GLN A 36 11.82 -5.74 6.54
C GLN A 36 11.24 -6.87 5.69
N ILE A 37 10.24 -6.60 4.84
CA ILE A 37 9.68 -7.57 3.88
C ILE A 37 10.80 -8.09 2.97
N ASN A 38 11.59 -7.19 2.39
CA ASN A 38 12.71 -7.57 1.52
C ASN A 38 13.76 -8.41 2.26
N LYS A 39 14.07 -8.07 3.51
CA LYS A 39 14.99 -8.84 4.36
C LYS A 39 14.48 -10.26 4.63
N GLN A 40 13.19 -10.42 4.91
CA GLN A 40 12.57 -11.74 5.11
C GLN A 40 12.61 -12.57 3.82
N PHE A 41 12.33 -11.95 2.68
CA PHE A 41 12.47 -12.58 1.37
C PHE A 41 13.91 -13.03 1.08
N ALA A 42 14.89 -12.20 1.40
CA ALA A 42 16.31 -12.53 1.24
C ALA A 42 16.73 -13.70 2.15
N ALA A 43 16.25 -13.73 3.40
CA ALA A 43 16.49 -14.85 4.31
C ALA A 43 15.88 -16.16 3.79
N LEU A 44 14.67 -16.12 3.25
CA LEU A 44 14.05 -17.28 2.61
C LEU A 44 14.86 -17.76 1.39
N ALA A 45 15.43 -16.83 0.63
CA ALA A 45 16.30 -17.16 -0.51
C ALA A 45 17.61 -17.84 -0.10
N GLN A 46 18.11 -17.64 1.13
CA GLN A 46 19.28 -18.37 1.63
C GLN A 46 18.97 -19.84 1.89
N VAL A 47 17.77 -20.15 2.40
CA VAL A 47 17.38 -21.52 2.75
C VAL A 47 16.71 -22.28 1.60
N GLN A 48 16.15 -21.58 0.62
CA GLN A 48 15.49 -22.15 -0.56
C GLN A 48 15.92 -21.42 -1.86
N PRO A 49 17.20 -21.49 -2.24
CA PRO A 49 17.76 -20.67 -3.33
C PRO A 49 17.14 -20.97 -4.69
N ALA A 50 16.92 -22.25 -5.02
CA ALA A 50 16.36 -22.65 -6.32
C ALA A 50 14.90 -22.18 -6.48
N ALA A 51 14.06 -22.40 -5.45
CA ALA A 51 12.67 -21.98 -5.45
C ALA A 51 12.54 -20.45 -5.51
N MET A 52 13.33 -19.73 -4.70
CA MET A 52 13.29 -18.27 -4.68
C MET A 52 13.85 -17.64 -5.95
N SER A 53 14.87 -18.23 -6.59
CA SER A 53 15.36 -17.79 -7.89
C SER A 53 14.29 -17.93 -8.98
N ALA A 54 13.63 -19.09 -9.05
CA ALA A 54 12.52 -19.31 -9.98
C ALA A 54 11.37 -18.33 -9.75
N PHE A 55 11.01 -18.09 -8.48
CA PHE A 55 9.95 -17.14 -8.12
C PHE A 55 10.32 -15.70 -8.49
N GLN A 56 11.55 -15.25 -8.23
CA GLN A 56 12.01 -13.92 -8.65
C GLN A 56 11.99 -13.76 -10.18
N GLY A 57 12.34 -14.81 -10.92
CA GLY A 57 12.22 -14.85 -12.38
C GLY A 57 10.77 -14.65 -12.83
N LEU A 58 9.83 -15.36 -12.20
CA LEU A 58 8.39 -15.19 -12.46
C LEU A 58 7.91 -13.78 -12.12
N MET A 59 8.29 -13.24 -10.96
CA MET A 59 7.92 -11.88 -10.55
C MET A 59 8.36 -10.86 -11.61
N LYS A 60 9.62 -10.91 -12.03
CA LYS A 60 10.16 -10.01 -13.06
C LYS A 60 9.41 -10.15 -14.39
N ALA A 61 9.20 -11.39 -14.86
CA ALA A 61 8.53 -11.64 -16.13
C ALA A 61 7.05 -11.19 -16.11
N ALA A 62 6.37 -11.34 -14.97
CA ALA A 62 4.98 -10.93 -14.83
C ALA A 62 4.83 -9.39 -14.79
N THR A 63 5.69 -8.69 -14.03
CA THR A 63 5.55 -7.25 -13.77
C THR A 63 6.31 -6.35 -14.75
N GLN A 64 7.23 -6.89 -15.57
CA GLN A 64 7.90 -6.10 -16.61
C GLN A 64 6.88 -5.47 -17.57
N GLU A 65 7.18 -4.28 -18.06
CA GLU A 65 6.35 -3.59 -19.05
C GLU A 65 6.21 -4.41 -20.34
N GLY A 66 5.03 -4.32 -20.97
CA GLY A 66 4.73 -4.92 -22.27
C GLY A 66 3.52 -4.23 -22.88
N SER A 67 2.56 -4.99 -23.39
CA SER A 67 1.29 -4.44 -23.88
C SER A 67 0.49 -3.70 -22.80
N LEU A 68 0.74 -4.02 -21.53
CA LEU A 68 0.28 -3.23 -20.39
C LEU A 68 1.47 -2.49 -19.76
N PRO A 69 1.32 -1.18 -19.46
CA PRO A 69 2.32 -0.44 -18.69
C PRO A 69 2.60 -1.10 -17.35
N ALA A 70 3.83 -0.98 -16.85
CA ALA A 70 4.19 -1.57 -15.55
C ALA A 70 3.31 -1.04 -14.40
N SER A 71 2.94 0.25 -14.43
CA SER A 71 2.02 0.85 -13.43
C SER A 71 0.66 0.16 -13.40
N VAL A 72 0.10 -0.16 -14.57
CA VAL A 72 -1.19 -0.86 -14.67
C VAL A 72 -1.07 -2.28 -14.13
N LYS A 73 0.04 -2.98 -14.43
CA LYS A 73 0.28 -4.33 -13.88
C LYS A 73 0.39 -4.32 -12.35
N GLU A 74 1.07 -3.34 -11.78
CA GLU A 74 1.16 -3.19 -10.32
C GLU A 74 -0.19 -2.80 -9.69
N LEU A 75 -1.01 -1.98 -10.36
CA LEU A 75 -2.38 -1.72 -9.91
C LEU A 75 -3.25 -2.99 -9.89
N VAL A 76 -3.12 -3.85 -10.90
CA VAL A 76 -3.76 -5.18 -10.88
C VAL A 76 -3.22 -6.01 -9.71
N ALA A 77 -1.91 -5.98 -9.46
CA ALA A 77 -1.32 -6.68 -8.32
C ALA A 77 -1.84 -6.15 -6.96
N VAL A 78 -2.08 -4.84 -6.82
CA VAL A 78 -2.75 -4.26 -5.64
C VAL A 78 -4.15 -4.83 -5.48
N ALA A 79 -4.95 -4.92 -6.55
CA ALA A 79 -6.28 -5.53 -6.47
C ALA A 79 -6.22 -6.99 -6.00
N LEU A 80 -5.30 -7.78 -6.57
CA LEU A 80 -5.11 -9.17 -6.15
C LEU A 80 -4.68 -9.26 -4.69
N ALA A 81 -3.79 -8.37 -4.22
CA ALA A 81 -3.35 -8.31 -2.84
C ALA A 81 -4.48 -7.97 -1.86
N VAL A 82 -5.34 -7.00 -2.23
CA VAL A 82 -6.53 -6.61 -1.47
C VAL A 82 -7.50 -7.79 -1.37
N GLN A 83 -7.80 -8.45 -2.48
CA GLN A 83 -8.73 -9.59 -2.49
C GLN A 83 -8.19 -10.81 -1.73
N LYS A 84 -6.86 -10.97 -1.68
CA LYS A 84 -6.22 -12.01 -0.83
C LYS A 84 -6.15 -11.64 0.65
N GLY A 85 -6.39 -10.37 1.01
CA GLY A 85 -6.22 -9.90 2.38
C GLY A 85 -4.76 -9.92 2.86
N CYS A 86 -3.80 -9.78 1.94
CA CYS A 86 -2.37 -9.81 2.27
C CYS A 86 -1.85 -8.38 2.52
N ASP A 87 -1.71 -7.98 3.77
CA ASP A 87 -1.31 -6.62 4.15
C ASP A 87 0.07 -6.21 3.59
N ASP A 88 1.06 -7.11 3.70
CA ASP A 88 2.41 -6.89 3.16
C ASP A 88 2.41 -6.81 1.63
N CYS A 89 1.58 -7.62 0.96
CA CYS A 89 1.42 -7.57 -0.49
C CYS A 89 0.76 -6.25 -0.92
N VAL A 90 -0.23 -5.77 -0.17
CA VAL A 90 -0.88 -4.48 -0.42
C VAL A 90 0.15 -3.36 -0.29
N LEU A 91 0.95 -3.35 0.77
CA LEU A 91 2.01 -2.36 0.95
C LEU A 91 3.06 -2.42 -0.18
N PHE A 92 3.57 -3.61 -0.49
CA PHE A 92 4.61 -3.80 -1.49
C PHE A 92 4.15 -3.37 -2.89
N HIS A 93 3.01 -3.88 -3.36
CA HIS A 93 2.51 -3.56 -4.70
C HIS A 93 2.01 -2.11 -4.81
N THR A 94 1.53 -1.50 -3.72
CA THR A 94 1.20 -0.07 -3.72
C THR A 94 2.47 0.78 -3.90
N ALA A 95 3.55 0.43 -3.21
CA ALA A 95 4.84 1.10 -3.39
C ALA A 95 5.38 0.93 -4.81
N GLN A 96 5.26 -0.27 -5.39
CA GLN A 96 5.68 -0.54 -6.76
C GLN A 96 4.82 0.21 -7.79
N ALA A 97 3.49 0.22 -7.64
CA ALA A 97 2.59 1.00 -8.49
C ALA A 97 2.98 2.48 -8.50
N LEU A 98 3.23 3.06 -7.33
CA LEU A 98 3.72 4.43 -7.20
C LEU A 98 5.07 4.65 -7.89
N ARG A 99 6.04 3.74 -7.70
CA ARG A 99 7.36 3.80 -8.36
C ARG A 99 7.28 3.74 -9.88
N HIS A 100 6.27 3.05 -10.42
CA HIS A 100 5.99 2.99 -11.86
C HIS A 100 5.09 4.12 -12.37
N GLY A 101 4.77 5.11 -11.53
CA GLY A 101 4.04 6.31 -11.94
C GLY A 101 2.51 6.16 -11.96
N ALA A 102 1.96 5.16 -11.27
CA ALA A 102 0.51 5.08 -11.07
C ALA A 102 0.01 6.35 -10.36
N ALA A 103 -1.06 6.94 -10.87
CA ALA A 103 -1.70 8.08 -10.25
C ALA A 103 -2.67 7.63 -9.15
N ARG A 104 -2.85 8.48 -8.13
CA ARG A 104 -3.80 8.25 -7.04
C ARG A 104 -5.23 7.95 -7.54
N GLY A 105 -5.65 8.61 -8.62
CA GLY A 105 -6.96 8.39 -9.25
C GLY A 105 -7.12 6.99 -9.83
N GLN A 106 -6.09 6.48 -10.52
CA GLN A 106 -6.09 5.12 -11.07
C GLN A 106 -6.17 4.07 -9.95
N LEU A 107 -5.45 4.28 -8.85
CA LEU A 107 -5.59 3.43 -7.67
C LEU A 107 -7.02 3.47 -7.13
N ALA A 108 -7.61 4.65 -6.96
CA ALA A 108 -8.96 4.79 -6.43
C ALA A 108 -10.01 4.05 -7.26
N GLU A 109 -9.94 4.10 -8.59
CA GLU A 109 -10.82 3.34 -9.49
C GLU A 109 -10.68 1.82 -9.29
N VAL A 110 -9.44 1.32 -9.18
CA VAL A 110 -9.18 -0.10 -8.90
C VAL A 110 -9.71 -0.51 -7.52
N LEU A 111 -9.56 0.34 -6.51
CA LEU A 111 -10.05 0.07 -5.16
C LEU A 111 -11.58 0.03 -5.09
N ALA A 112 -12.28 0.82 -5.92
CA ALA A 112 -13.74 0.73 -6.03
C ALA A 112 -14.20 -0.65 -6.50
N LEU A 113 -13.50 -1.25 -7.47
CA LEU A 113 -13.75 -2.63 -7.93
C LEU A 113 -13.51 -3.64 -6.81
N ASN A 114 -12.49 -3.45 -5.98
CA ASN A 114 -12.23 -4.33 -4.84
C ASN A 114 -13.32 -4.23 -3.75
N ILE A 115 -13.93 -3.06 -3.57
CA ILE A 115 -15.05 -2.88 -2.66
C ILE A 115 -16.28 -3.61 -3.18
N GLU A 116 -16.58 -3.48 -4.47
CA GLU A 116 -17.70 -4.16 -5.12
C GLU A 116 -17.55 -5.68 -5.06
N MET A 117 -16.39 -6.21 -5.45
CA MET A 117 -16.13 -7.65 -5.51
C MET A 117 -15.85 -8.30 -4.14
N GLY A 118 -15.25 -7.54 -3.21
CA GLY A 118 -14.77 -8.03 -1.92
C GLY A 118 -15.63 -7.65 -0.72
N GLY A 119 -16.64 -6.79 -0.90
CA GLY A 119 -17.51 -6.31 0.17
C GLY A 119 -16.75 -5.68 1.34
N GLY A 120 -17.16 -5.96 2.57
CA GLY A 120 -16.54 -5.43 3.79
C GLY A 120 -15.02 -5.68 3.88
N PRO A 121 -14.52 -6.93 3.73
CA PRO A 121 -13.09 -7.21 3.71
C PRO A 121 -12.34 -6.48 2.60
N GLY A 122 -12.91 -6.46 1.39
CA GLY A 122 -12.36 -5.70 0.26
C GLY A 122 -12.20 -4.22 0.61
N ALA A 123 -13.22 -3.61 1.23
CA ALA A 123 -13.17 -2.21 1.68
C ALA A 123 -12.10 -1.95 2.76
N MET A 124 -11.90 -2.88 3.70
CA MET A 124 -10.87 -2.73 4.73
C MET A 124 -9.46 -2.72 4.13
N TYR A 125 -9.12 -3.69 3.29
CA TYR A 125 -7.79 -3.71 2.65
C TYR A 125 -7.62 -2.62 1.61
N ALA A 126 -8.69 -2.23 0.90
CA ALA A 126 -8.66 -1.09 -0.01
C ALA A 126 -8.34 0.22 0.72
N SER A 127 -8.93 0.45 1.90
CA SER A 127 -8.63 1.64 2.71
C SER A 127 -7.14 1.73 3.09
N LYS A 128 -6.51 0.59 3.38
CA LYS A 128 -5.08 0.51 3.68
C LYS A 128 -4.23 0.79 2.45
N ALA A 129 -4.59 0.25 1.29
CA ALA A 129 -3.89 0.52 0.03
C ALA A 129 -3.85 2.04 -0.26
N LEU A 130 -4.98 2.72 -0.11
CA LEU A 130 -5.05 4.17 -0.29
C LEU A 130 -4.18 4.92 0.73
N ALA A 131 -4.23 4.51 2.01
CA ALA A 131 -3.41 5.10 3.07
C ALA A 131 -1.90 4.92 2.81
N TYR A 132 -1.48 3.74 2.36
CA TYR A 132 -0.08 3.47 2.01
C TYR A 132 0.36 4.30 0.82
N PHE A 133 -0.47 4.42 -0.22
CA PHE A 133 -0.17 5.24 -1.38
C PHE A 133 0.05 6.71 -0.97
N ASP A 134 -0.87 7.27 -0.20
CA ASP A 134 -0.81 8.67 0.26
C ASP A 134 0.40 8.93 1.16
N ALA A 135 0.75 7.99 2.04
CA ALA A 135 1.90 8.11 2.92
C ALA A 135 3.24 7.95 2.19
N LEU A 136 3.30 7.18 1.10
CA LEU A 136 4.52 6.96 0.31
C LEU A 136 4.73 8.03 -0.77
N ASN A 137 3.67 8.71 -1.20
CA ASN A 137 3.70 9.76 -2.23
C ASN A 137 3.99 11.17 -1.68
N GLY A 138 4.27 11.29 -0.38
CA GLY A 138 4.56 12.55 0.33
C GLY A 138 6.01 12.74 0.74
#